data_AF-A0A9D7RK65-F1
#
_entry.id   AF-A0A9D7RK65-F1
#
_cell.length_a   1.000
_cell.length_b   1.000
_cell.length_c   1.000
_cell.angle_alpha   90.00
_cell.angle_beta   90.00
_cell.angle_gamma   90.00
#
_symmetry.space_group_name_H-M   'P 1'
#
loop_
_entity.id
_entity.type
_entity.pdbx_description
1 polymer ?
#
loop_
_entity_poly.entity_id
_entity_poly.type
_entity_poly.pdbx_seq_one_letter_code
_entity_poly.pdbx_strand_id
1 'polypeptide(L)'
;MRKDIWKKKASIGVVAVQPFAKYLKFPNRLSGTNFEQFSEYAFAQRSYGISFSYRFGKLDFKDRKGNGDRGDDQRDGGENGFQ
;
A
#
# COMPACT_ATOMS: atom_id res chain seq x y z
N MET A 1 -7.42 6.69 6.60
CA MET A 1 -8.84 6.36 6.81
C MET A 1 -9.55 6.51 5.46
N ARG A 2 -10.17 5.45 4.92
CA ARG A 2 -10.86 5.47 3.61
C ARG A 2 -12.36 5.49 3.87
N LYS A 3 -13.07 6.48 3.33
CA LYS A 3 -14.53 6.62 3.53
C LYS A 3 -15.21 6.49 2.17
N ASP A 4 -16.06 5.49 2.05
CA ASP A 4 -16.84 5.23 0.84
C ASP A 4 -18.06 6.15 0.82
N ILE A 5 -18.20 6.92 -0.25
CA ILE A 5 -19.37 7.78 -0.47
C ILE A 5 -19.91 7.41 -1.87
N TRP A 6 -21.22 7.35 -2.03
CA TRP A 6 -21.91 6.89 -3.26
C TRP A 6 -21.79 5.38 -3.57
N LYS A 7 -22.40 4.50 -2.77
CA LYS A 7 -22.60 3.07 -3.10
C LYS A 7 -21.32 2.36 -3.59
N LYS A 8 -20.17 2.59 -2.94
CA LYS A 8 -18.84 2.05 -3.32
C LYS A 8 -18.33 2.49 -4.70
N LYS A 9 -18.96 3.46 -5.35
CA LYS A 9 -18.54 4.00 -6.65
C LYS A 9 -17.50 5.09 -6.51
N ALA A 10 -17.44 5.80 -5.38
CA ALA A 10 -16.38 6.74 -5.10
C ALA A 10 -15.67 6.36 -3.79
N SER A 11 -14.34 6.50 -3.79
CA SER A 11 -13.53 6.42 -2.58
C SER A 11 -12.67 7.67 -2.48
N ILE A 12 -12.60 8.22 -1.27
CA ILE A 12 -11.70 9.31 -0.92
C ILE A 12 -10.76 8.80 0.18
N GLY A 13 -9.46 8.98 -0.04
CA GLY A 13 -8.42 8.64 0.91
C GLY A 13 -7.65 9.88 1.33
N VAL A 14 -7.28 9.92 2.61
CA VAL A 14 -6.32 10.90 3.15
C VAL A 14 -5.20 10.15 3.83
N VAL A 15 -3.97 10.59 3.60
CA VAL A 15 -2.75 10.10 4.24
C VAL A 15 -1.95 11.27 4.78
N ALA A 16 -1.39 11.12 5.97
CA ALA A 16 -0.47 12.07 6.55
C ALA A 16 0.72 11.31 7.10
N VAL A 17 1.93 11.71 6.69
CA VAL A 17 3.19 11.20 7.19
C VAL A 17 3.80 12.27 8.08
N GLN A 18 4.03 11.91 9.34
CA GLN A 18 4.54 12.81 10.39
C GLN A 18 3.74 14.11 10.56
N PRO A 19 2.42 14.03 10.79
CA PRO A 19 1.54 15.22 10.84
C PRO A 19 1.95 16.22 11.94
N PHE A 20 2.56 15.76 13.04
CA PHE A 20 2.90 16.59 14.20
C PHE A 20 4.40 16.87 14.33
N ALA A 21 5.29 16.03 13.80
CA ALA A 21 6.75 16.17 13.95
C ALA A 21 7.37 16.95 12.78
N LYS A 22 8.11 18.04 13.05
CA LYS A 22 8.63 18.96 12.00
C LYS A 22 9.87 18.44 11.32
N TYR A 23 10.69 17.73 12.07
CA TYR A 23 11.96 17.21 11.62
C TYR A 23 12.15 15.82 12.22
N LEU A 24 12.59 14.87 11.41
CA LEU A 24 13.32 13.72 11.95
C LEU A 24 14.71 14.20 12.32
N LYS A 25 15.09 13.97 13.57
CA LYS A 25 16.42 14.27 14.07
C LYS A 25 17.24 12.99 14.11
N PHE A 26 18.43 13.04 13.54
CA PHE A 26 19.43 12.00 13.60
C PHE A 26 20.64 12.57 14.36
N PRO A 27 20.63 12.47 15.70
CA PRO A 27 21.77 12.84 16.50
C PRO A 27 22.90 11.83 16.26
N ASN A 28 24.08 12.33 15.93
CA ASN A 28 25.30 11.56 15.77
C ASN A 28 26.31 12.04 16.82
N ARG A 29 26.78 11.11 17.66
CA ARG A 29 27.81 11.36 18.66
C ARG A 29 29.00 10.48 18.34
N LEU A 30 30.13 11.10 18.04
CA LEU A 30 31.43 10.43 17.99
C LEU A 30 32.20 10.77 19.26
N SER A 31 32.66 9.74 19.94
CA SER A 31 33.48 9.82 21.15
C SER A 31 34.78 9.06 20.93
N GLY A 32 35.91 9.71 21.16
CA GLY A 32 37.26 9.14 21.06
C GLY A 32 38.15 9.63 22.20
N THR A 33 39.35 9.06 22.34
CA THR A 33 40.23 9.28 23.50
C THR A 33 40.52 10.75 23.82
N ASN A 34 40.53 11.63 22.81
CA ASN A 34 40.78 13.06 22.96
C ASN A 34 39.71 13.96 22.30
N PHE A 35 38.55 13.42 21.89
CA PHE A 35 37.51 14.25 21.29
C PHE A 35 36.11 13.73 21.52
N GLU A 36 35.19 14.67 21.67
CA GLU A 36 33.74 14.46 21.63
C GLU A 36 33.20 15.34 20.51
N GLN A 37 32.57 14.71 19.52
CA GLN A 37 31.94 15.40 18.41
C GLN A 37 30.45 15.09 18.43
N PHE A 38 29.65 16.16 18.49
CA PHE A 38 28.20 16.10 18.36
C PHE A 38 27.79 16.72 17.03
N SER A 39 26.99 16.00 16.24
CA SER A 39 26.37 16.50 15.01
C SER A 39 24.90 16.10 15.01
N GLU A 40 24.01 17.02 14.63
CA GLU A 40 22.58 16.75 14.51
C GLU A 40 22.17 17.00 13.05
N TYR A 41 21.80 15.93 12.34
CA TYR A 41 21.18 16.06 11.03
C TYR A 41 19.66 16.04 11.18
N ALA A 42 19.00 17.07 10.68
CA ALA A 42 17.55 17.21 10.77
C ALA A 42 16.96 17.33 9.37
N PHE A 43 16.01 16.46 9.03
CA PHE A 43 15.32 16.50 7.75
C PHE A 43 13.81 16.62 7.93
N ALA A 44 13.20 17.52 7.15
CA ALA A 44 11.77 17.76 7.17
C ALA A 44 11.05 16.73 6.29
N GLN A 45 10.57 15.65 6.91
CA GLN A 45 9.81 14.59 6.22
C GLN A 45 8.31 14.68 6.53
N ARG A 46 7.70 15.81 6.21
CA ARG A 46 6.24 15.96 6.34
C ARG A 46 5.58 15.81 4.98
N SER A 47 4.62 14.93 4.86
CA SER A 47 3.81 14.84 3.65
C SER A 47 2.33 14.61 3.96
N TYR A 48 1.49 15.21 3.12
CA TYR A 48 0.05 15.03 3.12
C TYR A 48 -0.38 14.61 1.73
N GLY A 49 -1.15 13.54 1.65
CA GLY A 49 -1.67 13.02 0.39
C GLY A 49 -3.18 12.94 0.43
N ILE A 50 -3.80 13.37 -0.66
CA ILE A 50 -5.22 13.16 -0.93
C ILE A 50 -5.33 12.24 -2.14
N SER A 51 -6.23 11.26 -2.06
CA SER A 51 -6.51 10.36 -3.17
C SER A 51 -8.01 10.31 -3.44
N PHE A 52 -8.36 10.40 -4.73
CA PHE A 52 -9.72 10.30 -5.22
C PHE A 52 -9.81 9.18 -6.24
N SER A 53 -10.83 8.35 -6.13
CA SER A 53 -11.11 7.29 -7.11
C SER A 53 -12.60 7.19 -7.35
N TYR A 54 -13.01 7.15 -8.62
CA TYR A 54 -14.40 7.01 -9.03
C TYR A 54 -14.55 5.91 -10.09
N ARG A 55 -15.41 4.94 -9.81
CA ARG A 55 -15.73 3.82 -10.70
C ARG A 55 -16.97 4.18 -11.53
N PHE A 56 -16.75 4.44 -12.82
CA PHE A 56 -17.80 4.65 -13.81
C PHE A 56 -18.02 3.38 -14.66
N GLY A 57 -19.24 3.20 -15.18
CA GLY A 57 -19.62 2.06 -16.02
C GLY A 57 -20.24 0.87 -15.27
N LYS A 58 -21.10 0.11 -15.96
CA LYS A 58 -21.48 -1.25 -15.55
C LYS A 58 -20.42 -2.19 -16.12
N LEU A 59 -19.66 -2.83 -15.23
CA LEU A 59 -18.86 -3.99 -15.63
C LEU A 59 -19.86 -5.14 -15.77
N ASP A 60 -20.66 -5.12 -16.84
CA ASP A 60 -21.48 -6.25 -17.22
C ASP A 60 -20.50 -7.32 -17.72
N PHE A 61 -19.95 -8.09 -16.78
CA PHE A 61 -19.46 -9.42 -17.11
C PHE A 61 -20.69 -10.17 -17.62
N LYS A 62 -20.95 -10.08 -18.93
CA LYS A 62 -21.65 -11.15 -19.60
C LYS A 62 -20.79 -12.37 -19.32
N ASP A 63 -21.24 -13.20 -18.37
CA ASP A 63 -20.83 -14.59 -18.32
C ASP A 63 -20.82 -15.04 -19.78
N ARG A 64 -19.64 -15.37 -20.32
CA ARG A 64 -19.59 -16.14 -21.57
C ARG A 64 -20.09 -17.53 -21.22
N LYS A 65 -21.38 -17.64 -20.94
CA LYS A 65 -22.10 -18.88 -20.85
C LYS A 65 -22.32 -19.32 -22.29
N GLY A 66 -21.45 -20.21 -22.75
CA GLY A 66 -21.64 -20.98 -23.98
C GLY A 66 -20.75 -20.54 -25.15
N ASN A 67 -19.56 -21.12 -25.23
CA ASN A 67 -19.32 -22.09 -26.29
C ASN A 67 -18.58 -23.25 -25.65
N GLY A 68 -19.27 -24.39 -25.54
CA GLY A 68 -18.65 -25.61 -25.07
C GLY A 68 -17.67 -26.11 -26.11
N ASP A 69 -16.50 -26.52 -25.63
CA ASP A 69 -15.88 -27.71 -26.16
C ASP A 69 -15.27 -28.47 -24.98
N ARG A 70 -15.59 -29.76 -25.00
CA ARG A 70 -15.15 -30.80 -24.09
C ARG A 70 -13.63 -30.79 -24.01
N GLY A 71 -13.14 -30.81 -22.78
CA GLY A 71 -11.73 -30.86 -22.41
C GLY A 71 -11.62 -31.56 -21.07
N ASP A 72 -12.25 -32.71 -20.99
CA ASP A 72 -12.14 -33.76 -20.00
C ASP A 72 -10.69 -34.27 -19.95
N ASP A 73 -9.77 -33.44 -19.46
CA ASP A 73 -8.39 -33.82 -19.16
C ASP A 73 -7.73 -32.80 -18.23
N GLN A 74 -7.98 -32.95 -16.94
CA GLN A 74 -6.86 -32.98 -15.98
C GLN A 74 -7.29 -33.70 -14.71
N ARG A 75 -6.81 -34.94 -14.66
CA ARG A 75 -6.89 -35.86 -13.54
C ARG A 75 -6.33 -35.16 -12.30
N ASP A 76 -7.12 -35.19 -11.26
CA ASP A 76 -6.74 -34.87 -9.89
C ASP A 76 -5.56 -35.78 -9.52
N GLY A 77 -4.38 -35.19 -9.36
CA GLY A 77 -3.12 -35.91 -9.18
C GLY A 77 -2.08 -34.99 -8.58
N GLY A 78 -1.88 -35.10 -7.26
CA GLY A 78 -0.73 -34.52 -6.59
C GLY A 78 -1.04 -33.89 -5.24
N GLU A 79 -1.44 -34.73 -4.30
CA GLU A 79 -1.18 -34.54 -2.87
C GLU A 79 0.27 -34.07 -2.67
N ASN A 80 0.46 -32.84 -2.21
CA ASN A 80 1.77 -32.32 -1.82
C ASN A 80 1.64 -31.72 -0.42
N GLY A 81 2.00 -32.54 0.56
CA GLY A 81 2.13 -32.16 1.97
C GLY A 81 3.23 -31.13 2.17
N PHE A 82 2.98 -30.23 3.12
CA PHE A 82 3.99 -29.35 3.70
C PHE A 82 4.63 -30.06 4.89
N GLN A 83 5.95 -30.24 4.81
CA GLN A 83 6.84 -30.59 5.91
C GLN A 83 7.92 -29.52 5.95
#